data_AF-A0A942P1Q9-F1
#
_entry.id   AF-A0A942P1Q9-F1
#
_cell.length_a   1.000
_cell.length_b   1.000
_cell.length_c   1.000
_cell.angle_alpha   90.00
_cell.angle_beta   90.00
_cell.angle_gamma   90.00
#
_symmetry.space_group_name_H-M   'P 1'
#
loop_
_entity.id
_entity.type
_entity.pdbx_description
1 polymer ?
#
loop_
_entity_poly.entity_id
_entity_poly.type
_entity_poly.pdbx_seq_one_letter_code
_entity_poly.pdbx_strand_id
1 'polypeptide(L)'
;MIADVHKPKKYLDIKSTIFRKGKKDIIICDFDQVFNIEKKNLNIFYISRPAFYNKASLICDTLNIFMKHYDKDKELITCYVNMKAMCDLSNYKYSFTSFMDDIINRLFSKSMIKKIEFFVEDQYRINLESSIEKDKYKDNPQQFTNEHGKILMAISTAIKICIPIVSHYYSVREDMVQSLSLKNYLYTCFYSLFPLFEKNSNIYNKIYATVDNAINTSTFSDSGMWKRNKNKGITPSIAKNRITKMVIQDLMYKYTFNAIMINLNYAGIRKALKYLVEGKDTHDYVDINTKRSNNKMSGLEQLEMNAARVDERDIIISSHGSKSKVKRLSSKYNVEIKEEDIDFYKDNIELNGFQTSIILQFFAEDFKGMENMKFIKRKDFYKLLIIMKTHLKRKGFKMLPELLSGNTSKKIKGRRIGSKKLAKIKQSPRYINLLEQYSDVKDVVTENLILKHISVFINTPMTYVDHEKKELLGEEIKINEDIVSDEVIRLIELF
;
A
#
# COMPACT_ATOMS: atom_id res chain seq x y z
N MET A 1 33.09 -1.31 -18.57
CA MET A 1 33.05 -2.42 -19.55
C MET A 1 32.40 -1.90 -20.82
N ILE A 2 33.21 -1.67 -21.85
CA ILE A 2 32.76 -1.39 -23.22
C ILE A 2 32.89 -2.73 -23.94
N ALA A 3 31.77 -3.30 -24.37
CA ALA A 3 31.77 -4.54 -25.16
C ALA A 3 31.48 -4.15 -26.61
N ASP A 4 32.35 -4.57 -27.53
CA ASP A 4 32.13 -4.47 -28.97
C ASP A 4 30.92 -5.30 -29.37
N VAL A 5 29.85 -4.64 -29.80
CA VAL A 5 28.64 -5.27 -30.32
C VAL A 5 28.82 -5.46 -31.83
N HIS A 6 29.58 -6.46 -32.23
CA HIS A 6 29.78 -6.82 -33.64
C HIS A 6 29.08 -8.14 -33.99
N LYS A 7 27.78 -8.06 -34.30
CA LYS A 7 27.04 -8.91 -35.27
C LYS A 7 25.57 -8.46 -35.37
N PRO A 8 24.97 -8.44 -36.58
CA PRO A 8 23.56 -8.06 -36.77
C PRO A 8 22.62 -9.09 -36.12
N LYS A 9 21.46 -8.61 -35.62
CA LYS A 9 20.41 -9.42 -34.98
C LYS A 9 19.91 -10.51 -35.94
N LYS A 10 19.74 -11.75 -35.46
CA LYS A 10 19.23 -12.86 -36.29
C LYS A 10 17.72 -12.80 -36.54
N TYR A 11 16.95 -12.24 -35.60
CA TYR A 11 15.49 -12.14 -35.71
C TYR A 11 15.02 -10.73 -35.34
N LEU A 12 14.80 -9.88 -36.35
CA LEU A 12 14.40 -8.48 -36.18
C LEU A 12 12.97 -8.18 -36.60
N ASP A 13 12.26 -9.15 -37.18
CA ASP A 13 10.98 -8.87 -37.82
C ASP A 13 9.93 -9.92 -37.45
N ILE A 14 8.94 -9.50 -36.66
CA ILE A 14 7.82 -10.35 -36.26
C ILE A 14 6.51 -9.68 -36.65
N LYS A 15 5.90 -10.21 -37.73
CA LYS A 15 4.49 -9.99 -38.10
C LYS A 15 3.50 -10.77 -37.22
N SER A 16 3.93 -11.77 -36.43
CA SER A 16 3.05 -12.60 -35.60
C SER A 16 2.99 -12.11 -34.15
N THR A 17 1.89 -11.49 -33.76
CA THR A 17 1.70 -10.82 -32.45
C THR A 17 0.79 -11.62 -31.53
N ILE A 18 1.13 -12.90 -31.27
CA ILE A 18 0.35 -13.76 -30.35
C ILE A 18 0.24 -13.10 -28.97
N PHE A 19 1.36 -12.60 -28.44
CA PHE A 19 1.37 -11.72 -27.28
C PHE A 19 1.40 -10.26 -27.70
N ARG A 20 0.51 -9.46 -27.13
CA ARG A 20 0.45 -8.01 -27.37
C ARG A 20 0.11 -7.24 -26.11
N LYS A 21 0.61 -6.01 -26.05
CA LYS A 21 0.27 -5.07 -24.98
C LYS A 21 -1.17 -4.60 -25.15
N GLY A 22 -2.01 -4.82 -24.15
CA GLY A 22 -3.38 -4.32 -24.10
C GLY A 22 -3.47 -2.88 -23.57
N LYS A 23 -4.71 -2.36 -23.45
CA LYS A 23 -4.99 -1.08 -22.76
C LYS A 23 -5.12 -1.32 -21.25
N LYS A 24 -4.71 -0.34 -20.42
CA LYS A 24 -4.96 -0.30 -18.96
C LYS A 24 -4.52 -1.58 -18.22
N ASP A 25 -3.21 -1.80 -18.10
CA ASP A 25 -2.61 -2.84 -17.25
C ASP A 25 -2.92 -4.30 -17.68
N ILE A 26 -3.11 -4.52 -18.98
CA ILE A 26 -3.42 -5.83 -19.55
C ILE A 26 -2.34 -6.28 -20.54
N ILE A 27 -2.01 -7.57 -20.52
CA ILE A 27 -1.35 -8.27 -21.62
C ILE A 27 -2.39 -9.19 -22.28
N ILE A 28 -2.42 -9.19 -23.60
CA ILE A 28 -3.32 -10.05 -24.39
C ILE A 28 -2.48 -11.17 -25.00
N CYS A 29 -2.92 -12.40 -24.81
CA CYS A 29 -2.45 -13.58 -25.54
C CYS A 29 -3.60 -14.07 -26.42
N ASP A 30 -3.48 -13.99 -27.73
CA ASP A 30 -4.56 -14.33 -28.66
C ASP A 30 -4.69 -15.87 -28.80
N PHE A 31 -5.18 -16.56 -27.77
CA PHE A 31 -5.44 -18.02 -27.80
C PHE A 31 -6.41 -18.40 -28.90
N ASP A 32 -7.38 -17.54 -29.18
CA ASP A 32 -8.39 -17.74 -30.22
C ASP A 32 -7.75 -17.96 -31.60
N GLN A 33 -6.64 -17.26 -31.91
CA GLN A 33 -5.91 -17.44 -33.17
C GLN A 33 -5.17 -18.78 -33.25
N VAL A 34 -4.84 -19.36 -32.10
CA VAL A 34 -3.98 -20.55 -32.01
C VAL A 34 -4.79 -21.83 -31.87
N PHE A 35 -5.90 -21.78 -31.15
CA PHE A 35 -6.75 -22.93 -30.82
C PHE A 35 -8.18 -22.84 -31.40
N ASN A 36 -8.53 -21.74 -32.10
CA ASN A 36 -9.86 -21.52 -32.68
C ASN A 36 -10.99 -21.59 -31.63
N ILE A 37 -10.78 -20.96 -30.47
CA ILE A 37 -11.73 -20.91 -29.35
C ILE A 37 -12.48 -19.57 -29.39
N GLU A 38 -13.79 -19.56 -29.10
CA GLU A 38 -14.63 -18.33 -29.15
C GLU A 38 -14.56 -17.46 -27.89
N LYS A 39 -13.85 -17.89 -26.84
CA LYS A 39 -13.86 -17.24 -25.51
C LYS A 39 -12.80 -16.15 -25.39
N LYS A 40 -13.07 -14.99 -25.98
CA LYS A 40 -12.21 -13.78 -25.94
C LYS A 40 -11.72 -13.36 -24.54
N ASN A 41 -12.47 -13.66 -23.48
CA ASN A 41 -12.08 -13.33 -22.11
C ASN A 41 -10.85 -14.12 -21.61
N LEU A 42 -10.59 -15.31 -22.15
CA LEU A 42 -9.42 -16.12 -21.78
C LEU A 42 -8.10 -15.47 -22.24
N ASN A 43 -8.15 -14.65 -23.29
CA ASN A 43 -6.97 -13.98 -23.85
C ASN A 43 -6.37 -12.91 -22.93
N ILE A 44 -7.09 -12.49 -21.89
CA ILE A 44 -6.77 -11.31 -21.08
C ILE A 44 -6.01 -11.72 -19.82
N PHE A 45 -4.76 -11.25 -19.70
CA PHE A 45 -3.96 -11.33 -18.48
C PHE A 45 -3.93 -9.97 -17.79
N TYR A 46 -4.26 -9.95 -16.50
CA TYR A 46 -4.25 -8.75 -15.67
C TYR A 46 -2.86 -8.57 -15.06
N ILE A 47 -2.28 -7.39 -15.21
CA ILE A 47 -0.95 -7.07 -14.70
C ILE A 47 -1.08 -6.07 -13.55
N SER A 48 -1.20 -6.58 -12.32
CA SER A 48 -1.37 -5.76 -11.11
C SER A 48 -0.25 -4.74 -10.86
N ARG A 49 0.93 -4.93 -11.49
CA ARG A 49 2.11 -4.13 -11.25
C ARG A 49 2.44 -3.19 -12.43
N PRO A 50 2.38 -1.85 -12.24
CA PRO A 50 2.68 -0.87 -13.30
C PRO A 50 4.09 -1.02 -13.90
N ALA A 51 5.06 -1.44 -13.10
CA ALA A 51 6.44 -1.63 -13.55
C ALA A 51 6.57 -2.69 -14.66
N PHE A 52 5.78 -3.77 -14.57
CA PHE A 52 5.72 -4.80 -15.60
C PHE A 52 4.98 -4.31 -16.84
N TYR A 53 3.83 -3.63 -16.66
CA TYR A 53 3.08 -3.03 -17.77
C TYR A 53 3.91 -2.02 -18.58
N ASN A 54 4.73 -1.21 -17.91
CA ASN A 54 5.64 -0.27 -18.57
C ASN A 54 6.71 -0.96 -19.43
N LYS A 55 7.00 -2.24 -19.17
CA LYS A 55 7.90 -3.09 -19.96
C LYS A 55 7.15 -4.23 -20.68
N ALA A 56 5.82 -4.13 -20.81
CA ALA A 56 5.02 -5.17 -21.45
C ALA A 56 5.46 -5.44 -22.89
N SER A 57 5.87 -4.41 -23.65
CA SER A 57 6.40 -4.60 -25.01
C SER A 57 7.63 -5.50 -25.00
N LEU A 58 8.62 -5.24 -24.14
CA LEU A 58 9.81 -6.08 -24.01
C LEU A 58 9.45 -7.53 -23.64
N ILE A 59 8.49 -7.72 -22.74
CA ILE A 59 8.02 -9.04 -22.33
C ILE A 59 7.36 -9.75 -23.53
N CYS A 60 6.37 -9.10 -24.18
CA CYS A 60 5.65 -9.65 -25.33
C CYS A 60 6.58 -9.99 -26.50
N ASP A 61 7.53 -9.11 -26.82
CA ASP A 61 8.49 -9.32 -27.90
C ASP A 61 9.37 -10.54 -27.61
N THR A 62 9.83 -10.68 -26.36
CA THR A 62 10.64 -11.85 -25.95
C THR A 62 9.83 -13.14 -26.09
N LEU A 63 8.56 -13.14 -25.63
CA LEU A 63 7.68 -14.31 -25.74
C LEU A 63 7.37 -14.66 -27.19
N ASN A 64 7.09 -13.67 -28.04
CA ASN A 64 6.81 -13.88 -29.46
C ASN A 64 8.03 -14.45 -30.21
N ILE A 65 9.25 -13.94 -29.94
CA ILE A 65 10.49 -14.50 -30.51
C ILE A 65 10.68 -15.95 -30.05
N PHE A 66 10.55 -16.19 -28.74
CA PHE A 66 10.72 -17.50 -28.15
C PHE A 66 9.75 -18.52 -28.78
N MET A 67 8.46 -18.16 -28.83
CA MET A 67 7.42 -19.01 -29.42
C MET A 67 7.66 -19.32 -30.89
N LYS A 68 7.99 -18.30 -31.68
CA LYS A 68 8.15 -18.45 -33.13
C LYS A 68 9.33 -19.36 -33.50
N HIS A 69 10.42 -19.29 -32.75
CA HIS A 69 11.68 -19.91 -33.15
C HIS A 69 12.06 -21.15 -32.33
N TYR A 70 11.62 -21.26 -31.07
CA TYR A 70 12.09 -22.29 -30.13
C TYR A 70 10.96 -23.17 -29.57
N ASP A 71 9.71 -22.70 -29.53
CA ASP A 71 8.53 -23.46 -29.06
C ASP A 71 7.57 -23.84 -30.20
N LYS A 72 8.08 -24.57 -31.19
CA LYS A 72 7.33 -24.93 -32.42
C LYS A 72 6.14 -25.84 -32.17
N ASP A 73 6.23 -26.67 -31.14
CA ASP A 73 5.20 -27.56 -30.60
C ASP A 73 4.16 -26.84 -29.74
N LYS A 74 4.28 -25.52 -29.55
CA LYS A 74 3.30 -24.69 -28.84
C LYS A 74 3.10 -25.14 -27.38
N GLU A 75 4.15 -25.65 -26.73
CA GLU A 75 4.11 -26.11 -25.33
C GLU A 75 3.72 -24.95 -24.41
N LEU A 76 4.34 -23.78 -24.59
CA LEU A 76 4.16 -22.61 -23.73
C LEU A 76 2.71 -22.14 -23.71
N ILE A 77 2.11 -21.97 -24.89
CA ILE A 77 0.77 -21.44 -25.02
C ILE A 77 -0.30 -22.44 -24.55
N THR A 78 -0.02 -23.74 -24.70
CA THR A 78 -0.87 -24.82 -24.16
C THR A 78 -0.85 -24.82 -22.63
N CYS A 79 0.33 -24.65 -22.01
CA CYS A 79 0.43 -24.49 -20.56
C CYS A 79 -0.30 -23.23 -20.09
N TYR A 80 -0.17 -22.12 -20.81
CA TYR A 80 -0.83 -20.86 -20.47
C TYR A 80 -2.36 -20.97 -20.48
N VAL A 81 -2.97 -21.56 -21.51
CA VAL A 81 -4.43 -21.66 -21.58
C VAL A 81 -4.97 -22.57 -20.46
N ASN A 82 -4.27 -23.66 -20.15
CA ASN A 82 -4.64 -24.57 -19.07
C ASN A 82 -4.56 -23.89 -17.70
N MET A 83 -3.43 -23.25 -17.38
CA MET A 83 -3.27 -22.53 -16.11
C MET A 83 -4.25 -21.36 -16.01
N LYS A 84 -4.46 -20.62 -17.11
CA LYS A 84 -5.41 -19.50 -17.17
C LYS A 84 -6.84 -19.96 -16.87
N ALA A 85 -7.26 -21.08 -17.46
CA ALA A 85 -8.58 -21.65 -17.18
C ALA A 85 -8.73 -22.02 -15.70
N MET A 86 -7.72 -22.67 -15.08
CA MET A 86 -7.73 -22.99 -13.65
C MET A 86 -7.78 -21.74 -12.76
N CYS A 87 -7.07 -20.68 -13.14
CA CYS A 87 -7.08 -19.38 -12.47
C CYS A 87 -8.42 -18.65 -12.56
N ASP A 88 -9.19 -18.81 -13.64
CA ASP A 88 -10.44 -18.08 -13.85
C ASP A 88 -11.66 -18.79 -13.26
N LEU A 89 -11.64 -20.13 -13.20
CA LEU A 89 -12.80 -20.94 -12.78
C LEU A 89 -13.14 -20.72 -11.31
N SER A 90 -14.16 -19.92 -11.00
CA SER A 90 -14.57 -19.55 -9.63
C SER A 90 -14.82 -20.76 -8.70
N ASN A 91 -15.23 -21.89 -9.27
CA ASN A 91 -15.61 -23.09 -8.51
C ASN A 91 -14.41 -23.99 -8.19
N TYR A 92 -13.23 -23.69 -8.73
CA TYR A 92 -12.02 -24.48 -8.53
C TYR A 92 -11.08 -23.77 -7.55
N LYS A 93 -10.82 -24.42 -6.40
CA LYS A 93 -9.85 -23.94 -5.41
C LYS A 93 -8.43 -24.21 -5.90
N TYR A 94 -7.88 -23.24 -6.63
CA TYR A 94 -6.49 -23.26 -7.03
C TYR A 94 -5.65 -22.54 -5.98
N SER A 95 -4.99 -23.29 -5.09
CA SER A 95 -4.16 -22.72 -4.02
C SER A 95 -2.83 -22.20 -4.56
N PHE A 96 -2.17 -21.33 -3.79
CA PHE A 96 -0.85 -20.82 -4.18
C PHE A 96 0.21 -21.92 -4.29
N THR A 97 0.13 -22.97 -3.45
CA THR A 97 1.04 -24.11 -3.53
C THR A 97 0.87 -24.89 -4.83
N SER A 98 -0.37 -25.26 -5.20
CA SER A 98 -0.66 -25.94 -6.45
C SER A 98 -0.30 -25.08 -7.66
N PHE A 99 -0.51 -23.77 -7.57
CA PHE A 99 -0.09 -22.83 -8.61
C PHE A 99 1.44 -22.82 -8.80
N MET A 100 2.21 -22.80 -7.72
CA MET A 100 3.66 -22.86 -7.77
C MET A 100 4.16 -24.21 -8.30
N ASP A 101 3.52 -25.31 -7.92
CA ASP A 101 3.84 -26.64 -8.45
C ASP A 101 3.59 -26.73 -9.95
N ASP A 102 2.53 -26.11 -10.45
CA ASP A 102 2.25 -26.04 -11.88
C ASP A 102 3.25 -25.14 -12.62
N ILE A 103 3.68 -24.02 -12.04
CA ILE A 103 4.77 -23.22 -12.61
C ILE A 103 6.04 -24.08 -12.75
N ILE A 104 6.47 -24.74 -11.68
CA ILE A 104 7.75 -25.44 -11.64
C ILE A 104 7.72 -26.70 -12.51
N ASN A 105 6.65 -27.50 -12.40
CA ASN A 105 6.61 -28.84 -13.01
C ASN A 105 5.93 -28.87 -14.38
N ARG A 106 4.96 -27.98 -14.64
CA ARG A 106 4.24 -27.94 -15.93
C ARG A 106 4.78 -26.84 -16.84
N LEU A 107 4.84 -25.60 -16.36
CA LEU A 107 5.28 -24.47 -17.18
C LEU A 107 6.78 -24.57 -17.51
N PHE A 108 7.62 -24.95 -16.55
CA PHE A 108 9.05 -25.21 -16.76
C PHE A 108 9.37 -26.70 -16.77
N SER A 109 8.71 -27.43 -17.66
CA SER A 109 9.07 -28.82 -17.95
C SER A 109 10.54 -28.95 -18.38
N LYS A 110 11.10 -30.17 -18.33
CA LYS A 110 12.46 -30.45 -18.82
C LYS A 110 12.65 -30.03 -20.29
N SER A 111 11.59 -30.10 -21.10
CA SER A 111 11.60 -29.63 -22.50
C SER A 111 11.71 -28.11 -22.55
N MET A 112 10.85 -27.40 -21.80
CA MET A 112 10.84 -25.94 -21.75
C MET A 112 12.17 -25.36 -21.28
N ILE A 113 12.77 -25.94 -20.24
CA ILE A 113 14.09 -25.51 -19.73
C ILE A 113 15.14 -25.60 -20.83
N LYS A 114 15.21 -26.72 -21.56
CA LYS A 114 16.16 -26.88 -22.69
C LYS A 114 15.91 -25.86 -23.80
N LYS A 115 14.65 -25.59 -24.15
CA LYS A 115 14.30 -24.56 -25.15
C LYS A 115 14.79 -23.17 -24.72
N ILE A 116 14.64 -22.83 -23.44
CA ILE A 116 15.13 -21.56 -22.89
C ILE A 116 16.67 -21.51 -22.92
N GLU A 117 17.35 -22.60 -22.55
CA GLU A 117 18.82 -22.68 -22.63
C GLU A 117 19.31 -22.48 -24.08
N PHE A 118 18.67 -23.12 -25.06
CA PHE A 118 19.00 -22.93 -26.48
C PHE A 118 18.72 -21.51 -26.98
N PHE A 119 17.60 -20.93 -26.56
CA PHE A 119 17.28 -19.53 -26.87
C PHE A 119 18.36 -18.59 -26.34
N VAL A 120 18.79 -18.77 -25.09
CA VAL A 120 19.84 -17.96 -24.50
C VAL A 120 21.16 -18.17 -25.21
N GLU A 121 21.57 -19.41 -25.49
CA GLU A 121 22.83 -19.69 -26.18
C GLU A 121 22.88 -19.02 -27.57
N ASP A 122 21.78 -19.06 -28.33
CA ASP A 122 21.70 -18.43 -29.66
C ASP A 122 21.49 -16.91 -29.61
N GLN A 123 21.11 -16.31 -28.48
CA GLN A 123 20.95 -14.84 -28.36
C GLN A 123 22.06 -14.17 -27.55
N TYR A 124 22.77 -14.90 -26.69
CA TYR A 124 23.81 -14.36 -25.83
C TYR A 124 25.05 -14.03 -26.65
N ARG A 125 25.41 -12.74 -26.70
CA ARG A 125 26.56 -12.22 -27.47
C ARG A 125 27.50 -11.36 -26.63
N ILE A 126 27.17 -11.17 -25.35
CA ILE A 126 27.95 -10.32 -24.44
C ILE A 126 29.15 -11.11 -23.96
N ASN A 127 30.35 -10.60 -24.19
CA ASN A 127 31.56 -11.14 -23.57
C ASN A 127 31.86 -10.36 -22.28
N LEU A 128 31.68 -11.02 -21.14
CA LEU A 128 31.99 -10.47 -19.81
C LEU A 128 33.47 -10.60 -19.45
N GLU A 129 34.22 -11.40 -20.20
CA GLU A 129 35.62 -11.74 -19.92
C GLU A 129 36.62 -10.93 -20.76
N SER A 130 36.14 -10.13 -21.72
CA SER A 130 37.00 -9.43 -22.71
C SER A 130 37.77 -8.22 -22.17
N SER A 131 37.47 -7.71 -20.98
CA SER A 131 38.14 -6.52 -20.41
C SER A 131 39.09 -6.83 -19.25
N ILE A 132 39.59 -8.07 -19.16
CA ILE A 132 40.49 -8.48 -18.09
C ILE A 132 41.93 -8.27 -18.56
N GLU A 133 42.64 -7.30 -17.97
CA GLU A 133 44.09 -7.36 -17.88
C GLU A 133 44.43 -8.71 -17.23
N LYS A 134 44.98 -9.64 -18.04
CA LYS A 134 44.92 -11.10 -17.86
C LYS A 134 45.51 -11.65 -16.56
N ASP A 135 46.16 -10.84 -15.74
CA ASP A 135 47.01 -11.31 -14.63
C ASP A 135 46.68 -10.76 -13.23
N LYS A 136 45.78 -9.78 -13.06
CA LYS A 136 45.51 -9.20 -11.71
C LYS A 136 44.17 -9.58 -11.06
N TYR A 137 43.22 -10.16 -11.81
CA TYR A 137 41.83 -10.28 -11.34
C TYR A 137 41.13 -11.62 -11.60
N LYS A 138 41.83 -12.64 -12.13
CA LYS A 138 41.23 -13.95 -12.46
C LYS A 138 40.58 -14.65 -11.27
N ASP A 139 41.01 -14.35 -10.05
CA ASP A 139 40.55 -15.03 -8.83
C ASP A 139 39.55 -14.23 -7.99
N ASN A 140 38.92 -13.17 -8.53
CA ASN A 140 37.90 -12.46 -7.75
C ASN A 140 36.56 -13.25 -7.78
N PRO A 141 36.12 -13.89 -6.67
CA PRO A 141 34.91 -14.71 -6.64
C PRO A 141 33.64 -13.91 -6.99
N GLN A 142 33.72 -12.58 -6.89
CA GLN A 142 32.65 -11.64 -7.16
C GLN A 142 32.48 -11.33 -8.67
N GLN A 143 33.43 -11.70 -9.53
CA GLN A 143 33.31 -11.46 -10.97
C GLN A 143 32.37 -12.46 -11.64
N PHE A 144 31.45 -11.93 -12.45
CA PHE A 144 30.55 -12.73 -13.27
C PHE A 144 31.27 -13.18 -14.54
N THR A 145 31.16 -14.46 -14.85
CA THR A 145 31.72 -15.09 -16.06
C THR A 145 30.65 -15.14 -17.14
N ASN A 146 31.03 -15.50 -18.37
CA ASN A 146 30.07 -15.68 -19.46
C ASN A 146 28.99 -16.71 -19.12
N GLU A 147 29.36 -17.81 -18.46
CA GLU A 147 28.42 -18.82 -17.98
C GLU A 147 27.43 -18.27 -16.94
N HIS A 148 27.92 -17.47 -15.97
CA HIS A 148 27.02 -16.78 -15.04
C HIS A 148 26.05 -15.83 -15.75
N GLY A 149 26.52 -15.12 -16.79
CA GLY A 149 25.70 -14.23 -17.61
C GLY A 149 24.61 -14.97 -18.40
N LYS A 150 24.92 -16.15 -18.94
CA LYS A 150 23.93 -17.03 -19.59
C LYS A 150 22.87 -17.51 -18.61
N ILE A 151 23.26 -18.00 -17.43
CA ILE A 151 22.29 -18.44 -16.40
C ILE A 151 21.38 -17.29 -15.98
N LEU A 152 21.93 -16.08 -15.76
CA LEU A 152 21.14 -14.88 -15.46
C LEU A 152 20.15 -14.53 -16.56
N MET A 153 20.52 -14.70 -17.83
CA MET A 153 19.63 -14.48 -18.97
C MET A 153 18.56 -15.56 -19.10
N ALA A 154 18.87 -16.82 -18.78
CA ALA A 154 17.91 -17.91 -18.73
C ALA A 154 16.86 -17.65 -17.66
N ILE A 155 17.29 -17.34 -16.43
CA ILE A 155 16.39 -16.95 -15.33
C ILE A 155 15.56 -15.72 -15.71
N SER A 156 16.16 -14.70 -16.32
CA SER A 156 15.42 -13.52 -16.78
C SER A 156 14.35 -13.86 -17.82
N THR A 157 14.66 -14.77 -18.76
CA THR A 157 13.70 -15.21 -19.78
C THR A 157 12.56 -15.99 -19.15
N ALA A 158 12.87 -16.89 -18.21
CA ALA A 158 11.88 -17.61 -17.42
C ALA A 158 10.98 -16.66 -16.60
N ILE A 159 11.55 -15.62 -15.98
CA ILE A 159 10.77 -14.59 -15.30
C ILE A 159 9.81 -13.88 -16.27
N LYS A 160 10.25 -13.52 -17.47
CA LYS A 160 9.37 -12.90 -18.49
C LYS A 160 8.23 -13.82 -18.91
N ILE A 161 8.49 -15.13 -19.01
CA ILE A 161 7.47 -16.17 -19.21
C ILE A 161 6.51 -16.24 -18.01
N CYS A 162 6.99 -16.16 -16.76
CA CYS A 162 6.10 -16.20 -15.61
C CYS A 162 5.20 -14.96 -15.44
N ILE A 163 5.65 -13.77 -15.84
CA ILE A 163 4.98 -12.51 -15.48
C ILE A 163 3.47 -12.49 -15.82
N PRO A 164 3.02 -12.86 -17.03
CA PRO A 164 1.59 -12.81 -17.37
C PRO A 164 0.74 -13.66 -16.42
N ILE A 165 1.12 -14.91 -16.18
CA ILE A 165 0.31 -15.84 -15.37
C ILE A 165 0.40 -15.52 -13.87
N VAL A 166 1.59 -15.17 -13.36
CA VAL A 166 1.82 -14.79 -11.95
C VAL A 166 1.06 -13.50 -11.61
N SER A 167 1.12 -12.49 -12.48
CA SER A 167 0.39 -11.23 -12.22
C SER A 167 -1.12 -11.43 -12.28
N HIS A 168 -1.57 -12.28 -13.20
CA HIS A 168 -2.99 -12.55 -13.36
C HIS A 168 -3.56 -13.37 -12.18
N TYR A 169 -2.85 -14.40 -11.73
CA TYR A 169 -3.20 -15.17 -10.54
C TYR A 169 -3.35 -14.26 -9.32
N TYR A 170 -2.38 -13.37 -9.07
CA TYR A 170 -2.47 -12.39 -7.97
C TYR A 170 -3.70 -11.49 -8.07
N SER A 171 -4.13 -11.14 -9.28
CA SER A 171 -5.26 -10.24 -9.51
C SER A 171 -6.62 -10.91 -9.40
N VAL A 172 -6.74 -12.20 -9.76
CA VAL A 172 -8.01 -12.95 -9.80
C VAL A 172 -8.24 -13.78 -8.55
N ARG A 173 -7.17 -14.23 -7.89
CA ARG A 173 -7.18 -15.07 -6.67
C ARG A 173 -6.56 -14.33 -5.50
N GLU A 174 -6.93 -13.06 -5.32
CA GLU A 174 -6.42 -12.21 -4.24
C GLU A 174 -6.66 -12.84 -2.86
N ASP A 175 -7.82 -13.49 -2.68
CA ASP A 175 -8.21 -14.25 -1.49
C ASP A 175 -7.20 -15.34 -1.09
N MET A 176 -6.57 -15.99 -2.07
CA MET A 176 -5.60 -17.06 -1.85
C MET A 176 -4.18 -16.54 -1.53
N VAL A 177 -3.93 -15.23 -1.62
CA VAL A 177 -2.61 -14.61 -1.42
C VAL A 177 -2.63 -13.41 -0.46
N GLN A 178 -3.73 -13.15 0.24
CA GLN A 178 -3.89 -11.99 1.14
C GLN A 178 -2.81 -11.87 2.22
N SER A 179 -2.24 -12.99 2.68
CA SER A 179 -1.18 -13.00 3.68
C SER A 179 0.18 -12.52 3.15
N LEU A 180 0.35 -12.44 1.84
CA LEU A 180 1.61 -12.08 1.19
C LEU A 180 1.53 -10.68 0.58
N SER A 181 2.45 -9.80 1.00
CA SER A 181 2.69 -8.56 0.24
C SER A 181 3.08 -8.90 -1.21
N LEU A 182 2.63 -8.11 -2.18
CA LEU A 182 2.93 -8.30 -3.61
C LEU A 182 4.43 -8.52 -3.87
N LYS A 183 5.30 -7.79 -3.16
CA LYS A 183 6.76 -7.95 -3.29
C LYS A 183 7.25 -9.32 -2.84
N ASN A 184 6.76 -9.81 -1.70
CA ASN A 184 7.12 -11.14 -1.22
C ASN A 184 6.56 -12.23 -2.14
N TYR A 185 5.32 -12.09 -2.62
CA TYR A 185 4.72 -12.99 -3.59
C TYR A 185 5.57 -13.11 -4.87
N LEU A 186 5.93 -11.98 -5.49
CA LEU A 186 6.76 -11.96 -6.71
C LEU A 186 8.16 -12.53 -6.46
N TYR A 187 8.78 -12.18 -5.32
CA TYR A 187 10.08 -12.75 -4.95
C TYR A 187 10.00 -14.27 -4.82
N THR A 188 9.00 -14.82 -4.15
CA THR A 188 8.81 -16.28 -4.03
C THR A 188 8.68 -16.92 -5.41
N CYS A 189 7.81 -16.38 -6.27
CA CYS A 189 7.60 -16.93 -7.61
C CYS A 189 8.89 -16.94 -8.45
N PHE A 190 9.65 -15.84 -8.43
CA PHE A 190 10.85 -15.72 -9.26
C PHE A 190 12.06 -16.43 -8.66
N TYR A 191 12.20 -16.46 -7.34
CA TYR A 191 13.27 -17.18 -6.66
C TYR A 191 13.17 -18.69 -6.89
N SER A 192 11.96 -19.24 -6.94
CA SER A 192 11.72 -20.66 -7.26
C SER A 192 12.23 -21.08 -8.65
N LEU A 193 12.53 -20.14 -9.54
CA LEU A 193 13.09 -20.44 -10.87
C LEU A 193 14.60 -20.65 -10.85
N PHE A 194 15.31 -20.20 -9.81
CA PHE A 194 16.77 -20.28 -9.73
C PHE A 194 17.29 -21.73 -9.81
N PRO A 195 16.77 -22.68 -9.02
CA PRO A 195 17.24 -24.07 -9.05
C PRO A 195 17.06 -24.77 -10.39
N LEU A 196 16.19 -24.26 -11.27
CA LEU A 196 15.92 -24.85 -12.59
C LEU A 196 17.06 -24.61 -13.59
N PHE A 197 17.85 -23.55 -13.39
CA PHE A 197 18.93 -23.15 -14.31
C PHE A 197 20.30 -23.14 -13.64
N GLU A 198 20.37 -23.11 -12.31
CA GLU A 198 21.60 -23.22 -11.54
C GLU A 198 22.12 -24.67 -11.54
N LYS A 199 22.92 -25.03 -12.54
CA LYS A 199 23.56 -26.36 -12.62
C LYS A 199 24.67 -26.51 -11.56
N ASN A 200 25.80 -25.84 -11.77
CA ASN A 200 27.01 -25.94 -10.92
C ASN A 200 27.35 -24.60 -10.23
N SER A 201 26.55 -23.55 -10.45
CA SER A 201 26.84 -22.20 -9.99
C SER A 201 25.66 -21.65 -9.21
N ASN A 202 25.91 -21.18 -7.98
CA ASN A 202 24.90 -20.53 -7.15
C ASN A 202 24.87 -19.01 -7.47
N ILE A 203 24.04 -18.64 -8.45
CA ILE A 203 23.83 -17.27 -8.90
C ILE A 203 23.20 -16.42 -7.80
N TYR A 204 22.28 -16.98 -7.01
CA TYR A 204 21.71 -16.27 -5.86
C TYR A 204 22.79 -15.78 -4.90
N ASN A 205 23.68 -16.67 -4.45
CA ASN A 205 24.78 -16.33 -3.55
C ASN A 205 25.73 -15.31 -4.18
N LYS A 206 25.93 -15.38 -5.50
CA LYS A 206 26.77 -14.42 -6.21
C LYS A 206 26.15 -13.03 -6.26
N ILE A 207 24.85 -12.92 -6.52
CA ILE A 207 24.10 -11.65 -6.40
C ILE A 207 24.16 -11.14 -4.95
N TYR A 208 23.95 -12.03 -4.00
CA TYR A 208 23.98 -11.71 -2.57
C TYR A 208 25.35 -11.15 -2.13
N ALA A 209 26.44 -11.80 -2.54
CA ALA A 209 27.81 -11.33 -2.29
C ALA A 209 28.10 -9.99 -2.98
N THR A 210 27.56 -9.78 -4.18
CA THR A 210 27.69 -8.49 -4.89
C THR A 210 26.99 -7.36 -4.12
N VAL A 211 25.79 -7.61 -3.59
CA VAL A 211 25.05 -6.66 -2.76
C VAL A 211 25.75 -6.43 -1.42
N ASP A 212 26.27 -7.48 -0.79
CA ASP A 212 27.02 -7.42 0.47
C ASP A 212 28.24 -6.51 0.33
N ASN A 213 29.05 -6.69 -0.72
CA ASN A 213 30.22 -5.85 -0.96
C ASN A 213 29.84 -4.37 -1.16
N ALA A 214 28.77 -4.10 -1.92
CA ALA A 214 28.29 -2.73 -2.13
C ALA A 214 27.82 -2.08 -0.81
N ILE A 215 27.16 -2.85 0.06
CA ILE A 215 26.73 -2.37 1.38
C ILE A 215 27.94 -2.16 2.30
N ASN A 216 28.87 -3.11 2.36
CA ASN A 216 30.08 -2.99 3.17
C ASN A 216 30.87 -1.73 2.79
N THR A 217 31.06 -1.50 1.49
CA THR A 217 31.70 -0.27 0.99
C THR A 217 30.97 0.99 1.49
N SER A 218 29.63 1.03 1.43
CA SER A 218 28.83 2.14 1.94
C SER A 218 28.86 2.26 3.47
N THR A 219 29.00 1.17 4.21
CA THR A 219 29.12 1.25 5.68
C THR A 219 30.40 1.97 6.11
N PHE A 220 31.47 1.86 5.31
CA PHE A 220 32.70 2.60 5.55
C PHE A 220 32.59 4.05 5.06
N SER A 221 32.09 4.30 3.84
CA SER A 221 32.00 5.66 3.28
C SER A 221 30.95 6.53 3.97
N ASP A 222 29.78 5.95 4.31
CA ASP A 222 28.60 6.65 4.83
C ASP A 222 28.31 6.28 6.30
N SER A 223 29.37 6.05 7.09
CA SER A 223 29.28 5.55 8.47
C SER A 223 28.33 6.36 9.36
N GLY A 224 28.31 7.69 9.21
CA GLY A 224 27.39 8.59 9.91
C GLY A 224 25.91 8.33 9.57
N MET A 225 25.59 8.11 8.29
CA MET A 225 24.23 7.83 7.85
C MET A 225 23.77 6.43 8.30
N TRP A 226 24.68 5.46 8.30
CA TRP A 226 24.41 4.13 8.84
C TRP A 226 24.16 4.14 10.35
N LYS A 227 24.87 4.98 11.12
CA LYS A 227 24.58 5.19 12.54
C LYS A 227 23.18 5.76 12.75
N ARG A 228 22.77 6.74 11.94
CA ARG A 228 21.39 7.28 11.94
C ARG A 228 20.36 6.20 11.61
N ASN A 229 20.61 5.39 10.59
CA ASN A 229 19.68 4.33 10.17
C ASN A 229 19.60 3.16 11.15
N LYS A 230 20.66 2.91 11.93
CA LYS A 230 20.63 1.96 13.05
C LYS A 230 19.57 2.34 14.08
N ASN A 231 19.37 3.63 14.36
CA ASN A 231 18.32 4.10 15.28
C ASN A 231 16.90 3.80 14.77
N LYS A 232 16.74 3.57 13.46
CA LYS A 232 15.48 3.14 12.83
C LYS A 232 15.29 1.62 12.79
N GLY A 233 16.24 0.85 13.35
CA GLY A 233 16.30 -0.60 13.18
C GLY A 233 16.72 -1.05 11.78
N ILE A 234 17.25 -0.16 10.94
CA ILE A 234 17.76 -0.53 9.61
C ILE A 234 19.23 -0.91 9.77
N THR A 235 19.51 -2.21 9.71
CA THR A 235 20.88 -2.75 9.77
C THR A 235 21.38 -3.11 8.37
N PRO A 236 22.71 -3.18 8.17
CA PRO A 236 23.31 -3.66 6.91
C PRO A 236 22.74 -5.02 6.46
N SER A 237 22.49 -5.94 7.39
CA SER A 237 21.90 -7.25 7.11
C SER A 237 20.48 -7.16 6.55
N ILE A 238 19.64 -6.30 7.11
CA ILE A 238 18.27 -6.06 6.60
C ILE A 238 18.33 -5.41 5.22
N ALA A 239 19.20 -4.41 5.05
CA ALA A 239 19.39 -3.73 3.77
C ALA A 239 19.85 -4.71 2.68
N LYS A 240 20.76 -5.62 3.01
CA LYS A 240 21.24 -6.68 2.10
C LYS A 240 20.09 -7.55 1.61
N ASN A 241 19.33 -8.13 2.53
CA ASN A 241 18.19 -8.98 2.16
C ASN A 241 17.17 -8.20 1.31
N ARG A 242 16.89 -6.94 1.67
CA ARG A 242 15.94 -6.09 0.92
C ARG A 242 16.42 -5.77 -0.49
N ILE A 243 17.69 -5.42 -0.66
CA ILE A 243 18.26 -5.05 -1.96
C ILE A 243 18.40 -6.30 -2.85
N THR A 244 18.83 -7.46 -2.31
CA THR A 244 18.88 -8.71 -3.07
C THR A 244 17.49 -9.09 -3.59
N LYS A 245 16.45 -9.04 -2.74
CA LYS A 245 15.06 -9.25 -3.17
C LYS A 245 14.64 -8.28 -4.28
N MET A 246 15.02 -7.01 -4.16
CA MET A 246 14.77 -5.98 -5.18
C MET A 246 15.44 -6.31 -6.51
N VAL A 247 16.68 -6.81 -6.54
CA VAL A 247 17.35 -7.21 -7.81
C VAL A 247 16.50 -8.24 -8.56
N ILE A 248 16.01 -9.26 -7.85
CA ILE A 248 15.22 -10.35 -8.44
C ILE A 248 13.85 -9.86 -8.93
N GLN A 249 13.11 -9.12 -8.10
CA GLN A 249 11.73 -8.71 -8.43
C GLN A 249 11.65 -7.46 -9.33
N ASP A 250 12.66 -6.59 -9.34
CA ASP A 250 12.61 -5.26 -9.98
C ASP A 250 13.57 -5.05 -11.14
N LEU A 251 14.64 -5.85 -11.23
CA LEU A 251 15.68 -5.67 -12.25
C LEU A 251 15.72 -6.83 -13.26
N MET A 252 15.61 -8.08 -12.81
CA MET A 252 15.85 -9.24 -13.69
C MET A 252 14.94 -9.29 -14.92
N TYR A 253 13.65 -8.96 -14.80
CA TYR A 253 12.75 -8.94 -15.96
C TYR A 253 13.12 -7.88 -17.03
N LYS A 254 13.98 -6.92 -16.69
CA LYS A 254 14.42 -5.85 -17.60
C LYS A 254 15.65 -6.25 -18.41
N TYR A 255 16.25 -7.42 -18.17
CA TYR A 255 17.47 -7.79 -18.89
C TYR A 255 17.18 -7.95 -20.38
N THR A 256 18.09 -7.43 -21.18
CA THR A 256 18.07 -7.48 -22.65
C THR A 256 19.38 -8.05 -23.14
N PHE A 257 19.36 -8.87 -24.18
CA PHE A 257 20.57 -9.46 -24.77
C PHE A 257 21.56 -8.44 -25.34
N ASN A 258 21.13 -7.20 -25.59
CA ASN A 258 21.97 -6.14 -26.15
C ASN A 258 22.74 -5.32 -25.11
N ALA A 259 22.53 -5.58 -23.82
CA ALA A 259 23.10 -4.75 -22.75
C ALA A 259 23.66 -5.61 -21.62
N ILE A 260 24.76 -5.13 -21.04
CA ILE A 260 25.42 -5.78 -19.90
C ILE A 260 24.48 -5.70 -18.68
N MET A 261 23.81 -6.81 -18.38
CA MET A 261 22.86 -6.96 -17.27
C MET A 261 23.48 -6.67 -15.89
N ILE A 262 24.77 -6.95 -15.73
CA ILE A 262 25.51 -6.67 -14.51
C ILE A 262 25.60 -5.17 -14.24
N ASN A 263 25.75 -4.33 -15.28
CA ASN A 263 25.76 -2.87 -15.13
C ASN A 263 24.39 -2.38 -14.64
N LEU A 264 23.30 -2.96 -15.14
CA LEU A 264 21.96 -2.66 -14.66
C LEU A 264 21.80 -3.04 -13.17
N ASN A 265 22.33 -4.20 -12.77
CA ASN A 265 22.32 -4.62 -11.36
C ASN A 265 23.10 -3.63 -10.48
N TYR A 266 24.35 -3.30 -10.84
CA TYR A 266 25.15 -2.33 -10.07
C TYR A 266 24.47 -0.97 -9.96
N ALA A 267 23.94 -0.43 -11.06
CA ALA A 267 23.22 0.84 -11.06
C ALA A 267 21.96 0.78 -10.17
N GLY A 268 21.20 -0.31 -10.26
CA GLY A 268 20.02 -0.54 -9.43
C GLY A 268 20.35 -0.67 -7.93
N ILE A 269 21.40 -1.43 -7.59
CA ILE A 269 21.89 -1.62 -6.22
C ILE A 269 22.34 -0.28 -5.64
N ARG A 270 23.18 0.49 -6.33
CA ARG A 270 23.64 1.80 -5.87
C ARG A 270 22.49 2.77 -5.64
N LYS A 271 21.52 2.81 -6.56
CA LYS A 271 20.34 3.67 -6.42
C LYS A 271 19.47 3.26 -5.23
N ALA A 272 19.24 1.96 -5.04
CA ALA A 272 18.47 1.44 -3.91
C ALA A 272 19.16 1.71 -2.57
N LEU A 273 20.47 1.54 -2.52
CA LEU A 273 21.31 1.84 -1.36
C LEU A 273 21.26 3.32 -1.02
N LYS A 274 21.42 4.20 -2.01
CA LYS A 274 21.30 5.64 -1.85
C LYS A 274 19.96 6.04 -1.22
N TYR A 275 18.84 5.55 -1.76
CA TYR A 275 17.52 5.84 -1.18
C TYR A 275 17.32 5.29 0.23
N LEU A 276 17.92 4.14 0.54
CA LEU A 276 17.82 3.53 1.87
C LEU A 276 18.66 4.32 2.89
N VAL A 277 19.83 4.79 2.49
CA VAL A 277 20.77 5.48 3.36
C VAL A 277 20.39 6.96 3.55
N GLU A 278 20.04 7.64 2.46
CA GLU A 278 19.70 9.07 2.42
C GLU A 278 18.20 9.37 2.61
N GLY A 279 17.36 8.34 2.73
CA GLY A 279 15.91 8.50 2.81
C GLY A 279 15.49 9.52 3.87
N LYS A 280 14.53 10.39 3.51
CA LYS A 280 14.00 11.42 4.41
C LYS A 280 13.40 10.77 5.66
N ASP A 281 13.71 11.36 6.80
CA ASP A 281 13.15 10.97 8.07
C ASP A 281 11.66 11.36 8.08
N THR A 282 10.80 10.48 8.58
CA THR A 282 9.37 10.79 8.74
C THR A 282 9.13 11.78 9.87
N HIS A 283 10.08 11.86 10.79
CA HIS A 283 10.06 12.73 11.96
C HIS A 283 11.47 13.29 12.14
N ASP A 284 11.55 14.56 12.55
CA ASP A 284 12.82 15.15 12.92
C ASP A 284 13.32 14.53 14.22
N TYR A 285 14.56 14.04 14.21
CA TYR A 285 15.20 13.52 15.41
C TYR A 285 15.71 14.69 16.25
N VAL A 286 15.26 14.76 17.50
CA VAL A 286 15.82 15.67 18.50
C VAL A 286 16.94 14.93 19.21
N ASP A 287 18.15 15.50 19.21
CA ASP A 287 19.26 14.95 19.97
C ASP A 287 18.98 15.04 21.48
N ILE A 288 18.94 13.88 22.13
CA ILE A 288 18.82 13.79 23.59
C ILE A 288 20.22 14.01 24.17
N ASN A 289 20.58 15.28 24.37
CA ASN A 289 21.79 15.61 25.11
C ASN A 289 21.53 15.56 26.62
N THR A 290 22.56 15.21 27.41
CA THR A 290 22.54 15.25 28.88
C THR A 290 23.13 16.54 29.44
N LYS A 291 23.82 17.31 28.59
CA LYS A 291 24.49 18.55 29.01
C LYS A 291 23.48 19.70 29.03
N ARG A 292 23.21 20.24 30.22
CA ARG A 292 22.54 21.53 30.38
C ARG A 292 23.41 22.62 29.78
N SER A 293 22.85 23.46 28.91
CA SER A 293 23.49 24.73 28.56
C SER A 293 22.93 25.81 29.49
N ASN A 294 23.71 26.87 29.75
CA ASN A 294 23.49 27.86 30.82
C ASN A 294 22.11 28.53 30.89
N ASN A 295 21.17 28.27 29.98
CA ASN A 295 19.76 28.69 30.09
C ASN A 295 18.76 27.78 29.31
N LYS A 296 19.13 26.54 28.95
CA LYS A 296 18.21 25.59 28.30
C LYS A 296 18.30 24.22 28.96
N MET A 297 17.12 23.66 29.27
CA MET A 297 16.96 22.28 29.73
C MET A 297 17.64 21.32 28.75
N SER A 298 18.22 20.25 29.29
CA SER A 298 18.83 19.20 28.47
C SER A 298 17.77 18.48 27.63
N GLY A 299 18.19 17.85 26.54
CA GLY A 299 17.30 17.03 25.70
C GLY A 299 16.70 15.86 26.47
N LEU A 300 17.41 15.35 27.49
CA LEU A 300 16.87 14.35 28.41
C LEU A 300 15.75 14.92 29.29
N GLU A 301 15.92 16.12 29.83
CA GLU A 301 14.90 16.79 30.65
C GLU A 301 13.68 17.17 29.81
N GLN A 302 13.87 17.64 28.58
CA GLN A 302 12.77 17.86 27.65
C GLN A 302 12.04 16.56 27.34
N LEU A 303 12.77 15.45 27.19
CA LEU A 303 12.17 14.14 27.00
C LEU A 303 11.44 13.65 28.25
N GLU A 304 11.96 13.86 29.45
CA GLU A 304 11.29 13.52 30.71
C GLU A 304 10.04 14.38 30.94
N MET A 305 10.09 15.66 30.57
CA MET A 305 8.93 16.55 30.61
C MET A 305 7.87 16.18 29.56
N ASN A 306 8.30 15.81 28.34
CA ASN A 306 7.40 15.38 27.27
C ASN A 306 6.87 13.96 27.46
N ALA A 307 7.67 13.09 28.09
CA ALA A 307 7.24 11.84 28.67
C ALA A 307 6.48 12.13 29.98
N ALA A 308 5.52 13.07 29.89
CA ALA A 308 4.61 13.41 30.96
C ALA A 308 4.04 12.11 31.51
N ARG A 309 4.53 11.74 32.70
CA ARG A 309 3.80 10.84 33.58
C ARG A 309 2.47 11.54 33.80
N VAL A 310 1.42 11.04 33.13
CA VAL A 310 0.06 11.45 33.46
C VAL A 310 -0.07 11.18 34.95
N ASP A 311 -0.31 12.24 35.73
CA ASP A 311 -0.50 12.10 37.16
C ASP A 311 -1.69 11.16 37.36
N GLU A 312 -1.50 10.09 38.12
CA GLU A 312 -2.56 9.15 38.44
C GLU A 312 -3.74 9.87 39.10
N ARG A 313 -3.46 10.98 39.81
CA ARG A 313 -4.46 11.91 40.33
C ARG A 313 -5.37 12.46 39.23
N ASP A 314 -4.85 12.87 38.08
CA ASP A 314 -5.66 13.43 36.98
C ASP A 314 -6.55 12.35 36.36
N ILE A 315 -6.05 11.11 36.28
CA ILE A 315 -6.84 9.95 35.84
C ILE A 315 -7.97 9.66 36.84
N ILE A 316 -7.67 9.69 38.14
CA ILE A 316 -8.65 9.45 39.20
C ILE A 316 -9.71 10.56 39.25
N ILE A 317 -9.29 11.84 39.18
CA ILE A 317 -10.18 13.00 39.19
C ILE A 317 -11.04 13.04 37.93
N SER A 318 -10.47 12.82 36.74
CA SER A 318 -11.25 12.80 35.49
C SER A 318 -12.22 11.61 35.49
N SER A 319 -11.80 10.43 35.95
CA SER A 319 -12.68 9.24 35.98
C SER A 319 -13.81 9.34 37.01
N HIS A 320 -13.60 9.95 38.18
CA HIS A 320 -14.65 10.22 39.16
C HIS A 320 -15.53 11.41 38.76
N GLY A 321 -14.91 12.49 38.29
CA GLY A 321 -15.59 13.71 37.86
C GLY A 321 -16.46 13.51 36.63
N SER A 322 -16.09 12.61 35.73
CA SER A 322 -16.90 12.31 34.54
C SER A 322 -18.26 11.71 34.90
N LYS A 323 -18.32 10.77 35.84
CA LYS A 323 -19.59 10.14 36.25
C LYS A 323 -20.56 11.14 36.88
N SER A 324 -20.08 12.00 37.78
CA SER A 324 -20.92 13.01 38.43
C SER A 324 -21.36 14.10 37.44
N LYS A 325 -20.47 14.54 36.54
CA LYS A 325 -20.81 15.50 35.48
C LYS A 325 -21.85 14.95 34.51
N VAL A 326 -21.71 13.71 34.05
CA VAL A 326 -22.69 13.07 33.14
C VAL A 326 -24.07 12.97 33.80
N LYS A 327 -24.13 12.61 35.09
CA LYS A 327 -25.41 12.60 35.84
C LYS A 327 -26.03 14.00 35.91
N ARG A 328 -25.22 15.03 36.18
CA ARG A 328 -25.67 16.43 36.18
C ARG A 328 -26.18 16.87 34.80
N LEU A 329 -25.52 16.43 33.71
CA LEU A 329 -25.93 16.74 32.35
C LEU A 329 -27.24 16.07 31.97
N SER A 330 -27.46 14.82 32.38
CA SER A 330 -28.75 14.13 32.23
C SER A 330 -29.88 14.93 32.89
N SER A 331 -29.67 15.49 34.08
CA SER A 331 -30.63 16.39 34.72
C SER A 331 -30.77 17.75 34.01
N LYS A 332 -29.65 18.40 33.65
CA LYS A 332 -29.63 19.70 32.94
C LYS A 332 -30.41 19.66 31.62
N TYR A 333 -30.25 18.59 30.86
CA TYR A 333 -30.90 18.41 29.57
C TYR A 333 -32.24 17.65 29.67
N ASN A 334 -32.66 17.26 30.88
CA ASN A 334 -33.86 16.49 31.17
C ASN A 334 -33.97 15.22 30.30
N VAL A 335 -32.92 14.40 30.30
CA VAL A 335 -32.82 13.15 29.53
C VAL A 335 -32.71 11.97 30.49
N GLU A 336 -33.70 11.09 30.46
CA GLU A 336 -33.65 9.81 31.17
C GLU A 336 -32.80 8.83 30.35
N ILE A 337 -31.81 8.22 30.99
CA ILE A 337 -30.90 7.28 30.33
C ILE A 337 -31.22 5.88 30.84
N LYS A 338 -31.72 5.01 29.97
CA LYS A 338 -31.96 3.60 30.30
C LYS A 338 -30.70 2.78 30.02
N GLU A 339 -30.44 1.76 30.85
CA GLU A 339 -29.28 0.87 30.63
C GLU A 339 -29.41 0.09 29.31
N GLU A 340 -30.64 -0.23 28.89
CA GLU A 340 -30.92 -0.86 27.58
C GLU A 340 -30.44 -0.01 26.39
N ASP A 341 -30.59 1.32 26.47
CA ASP A 341 -30.10 2.23 25.42
C ASP A 341 -28.57 2.16 25.35
N ILE A 342 -27.90 2.14 26.51
CA ILE A 342 -26.43 2.09 26.61
C ILE A 342 -25.90 0.80 26.00
N ASP A 343 -26.51 -0.34 26.33
CA ASP A 343 -26.10 -1.64 25.81
C ASP A 343 -26.36 -1.76 24.31
N PHE A 344 -27.48 -1.23 23.81
CA PHE A 344 -27.74 -1.17 22.37
C PHE A 344 -26.67 -0.40 21.61
N TYR A 345 -26.31 0.81 22.06
CA TYR A 345 -25.27 1.58 21.39
C TYR A 345 -23.89 0.91 21.53
N LYS A 346 -23.59 0.32 22.69
CA LYS A 346 -22.34 -0.40 22.91
C LYS A 346 -22.10 -1.54 21.91
N ASP A 347 -23.15 -2.29 21.59
CA ASP A 347 -23.06 -3.46 20.71
C ASP A 347 -23.13 -3.11 19.22
N ASN A 348 -23.73 -1.96 18.87
CA ASN A 348 -24.05 -1.63 17.48
C ASN A 348 -23.28 -0.43 16.90
N ILE A 349 -22.60 0.41 17.71
CA ILE A 349 -21.87 1.59 17.22
C ILE A 349 -20.36 1.36 17.09
N GLU A 350 -19.82 1.71 15.93
CA GLU A 350 -18.38 1.81 15.67
C GLU A 350 -17.95 3.28 15.80
N LEU A 351 -17.32 3.63 16.93
CA LEU A 351 -16.95 5.00 17.24
C LEU A 351 -15.94 5.57 16.23
N ASN A 352 -16.34 6.57 15.45
CA ASN A 352 -15.46 7.33 14.58
C ASN A 352 -14.82 8.50 15.33
N GLY A 353 -13.51 8.71 15.18
CA GLY A 353 -12.79 9.83 15.81
C GLY A 353 -13.38 11.20 15.53
N PHE A 354 -14.01 11.40 14.36
CA PHE A 354 -14.70 12.64 14.02
C PHE A 354 -16.00 12.85 14.84
N GLN A 355 -16.87 11.84 14.91
CA GLN A 355 -18.09 11.89 15.71
C GLN A 355 -17.76 12.08 17.20
N THR A 356 -16.75 11.35 17.69
CA THR A 356 -16.23 11.49 19.05
C THR A 356 -15.78 12.92 19.34
N SER A 357 -15.01 13.54 18.44
CA SER A 357 -14.56 14.93 18.60
C SER A 357 -15.74 15.90 18.73
N ILE A 358 -16.78 15.76 17.89
CA ILE A 358 -17.93 16.66 17.90
C ILE A 358 -18.73 16.52 19.21
N ILE A 359 -18.96 15.29 19.65
CA ILE A 359 -19.69 15.03 20.91
C ILE A 359 -18.93 15.60 22.10
N LEU A 360 -17.60 15.45 22.12
CA LEU A 360 -16.79 15.99 23.21
C LEU A 360 -16.75 17.53 23.18
N GLN A 361 -16.63 18.14 21.99
CA GLN A 361 -16.68 19.60 21.83
C GLN A 361 -17.98 20.21 22.34
N PHE A 362 -19.12 19.57 22.04
CA PHE A 362 -20.44 20.02 22.50
C PHE A 362 -20.55 20.12 24.04
N PHE A 363 -19.82 19.28 24.78
CA PHE A 363 -19.82 19.29 26.24
C PHE A 363 -18.54 19.92 26.84
N ALA A 364 -17.67 20.51 26.02
CA ALA A 364 -16.37 21.01 26.49
C ALA A 364 -16.53 22.10 27.57
N GLU A 365 -17.48 23.02 27.40
CA GLU A 365 -17.79 24.05 28.41
C GLU A 365 -18.27 23.43 29.73
N ASP A 366 -19.20 22.46 29.65
CA ASP A 366 -19.75 21.75 30.81
C ASP A 366 -18.67 20.97 31.59
N PHE A 367 -17.61 20.53 30.89
CA PHE A 367 -16.47 19.85 31.47
C PHE A 367 -15.31 20.78 31.86
N LYS A 368 -15.41 22.09 31.58
CA LYS A 368 -14.34 23.09 31.75
C LYS A 368 -13.08 22.76 30.95
N GLY A 369 -13.26 22.37 29.69
CA GLY A 369 -12.20 22.09 28.72
C GLY A 369 -12.08 20.61 28.35
N MET A 370 -11.50 20.39 27.16
CA MET A 370 -11.35 19.07 26.53
C MET A 370 -10.38 18.14 27.29
N GLU A 371 -9.38 18.68 27.98
CA GLU A 371 -8.41 17.88 28.75
C GLU A 371 -9.09 17.04 29.85
N ASN A 372 -10.11 17.60 30.50
CA ASN A 372 -10.88 16.91 31.52
C ASN A 372 -11.73 15.75 30.97
N MET A 373 -11.89 15.68 29.65
CA MET A 373 -12.68 14.68 28.94
C MET A 373 -11.83 13.55 28.35
N LYS A 374 -10.48 13.67 28.42
CA LYS A 374 -9.52 12.73 27.83
C LYS A 374 -9.64 11.30 28.40
N PHE A 375 -10.09 11.17 29.65
CA PHE A 375 -10.21 9.89 30.36
C PHE A 375 -11.67 9.45 30.57
N ILE A 376 -12.62 9.97 29.76
CA ILE A 376 -14.01 9.52 29.82
C ILE A 376 -14.10 8.02 29.47
N LYS A 377 -14.74 7.26 30.35
CA LYS A 377 -14.99 5.84 30.11
C LYS A 377 -15.99 5.66 28.97
N ARG A 378 -15.82 4.62 28.17
CA ARG A 378 -16.68 4.31 27.02
C ARG A 378 -18.18 4.27 27.37
N LYS A 379 -18.54 3.72 28.55
CA LYS A 379 -19.92 3.74 29.06
C LYS A 379 -20.47 5.15 29.24
N ASP A 380 -19.67 6.06 29.79
CA ASP A 380 -20.08 7.45 30.04
C ASP A 380 -20.10 8.26 28.74
N PHE A 381 -19.28 7.91 27.75
CA PHE A 381 -19.38 8.46 26.40
C PHE A 381 -20.74 8.14 25.74
N TYR A 382 -21.23 6.89 25.83
CA TYR A 382 -22.55 6.55 25.29
C TYR A 382 -23.67 7.34 25.93
N LYS A 383 -23.56 7.65 27.24
CA LYS A 383 -24.50 8.54 27.91
C LYS A 383 -24.49 9.95 27.33
N LEU A 384 -23.30 10.51 27.06
CA LEU A 384 -23.17 11.83 26.41
C LEU A 384 -23.77 11.82 25.00
N LEU A 385 -23.57 10.75 24.22
CA LEU A 385 -24.20 10.58 22.93
C LEU A 385 -25.73 10.59 23.03
N ILE A 386 -26.31 9.84 23.98
CA ILE A 386 -27.77 9.80 24.20
C ILE A 386 -28.30 11.18 24.60
N ILE A 387 -27.61 11.88 25.52
CA ILE A 387 -27.98 13.24 25.95
C ILE A 387 -27.98 14.20 24.75
N MET A 388 -26.89 14.22 23.98
CA MET A 388 -26.75 15.10 22.82
C MET A 388 -27.80 14.79 21.76
N LYS A 389 -27.98 13.52 21.41
CA LYS A 389 -28.97 13.08 20.41
C LYS A 389 -30.38 13.53 20.79
N THR A 390 -30.77 13.30 22.03
CA THR A 390 -32.10 13.69 22.55
C THR A 390 -32.27 15.21 22.56
N HIS A 391 -31.24 15.95 22.98
CA HIS A 391 -31.26 17.40 23.00
C HIS A 391 -31.41 18.00 21.58
N LEU A 392 -30.65 17.48 20.61
CA LEU A 392 -30.71 17.93 19.22
C LEU A 392 -32.07 17.60 18.58
N LYS A 393 -32.62 16.39 18.81
CA LYS A 393 -33.98 16.04 18.35
C LYS A 393 -35.02 17.03 18.88
N ARG A 394 -34.95 17.40 20.18
CA ARG A 394 -35.85 18.40 20.80
C ARG A 394 -35.70 19.81 20.22
N LYS A 395 -34.50 20.21 19.78
CA LYS A 395 -34.24 21.49 19.08
C LYS A 395 -34.58 21.46 17.58
N GLY A 396 -35.23 20.38 17.12
CA GLY A 396 -35.72 20.26 15.75
C GLY A 396 -34.66 19.85 14.72
N PHE A 397 -33.53 19.28 15.15
CA PHE A 397 -32.55 18.68 14.24
C PHE A 397 -33.08 17.34 13.76
N LYS A 398 -33.03 17.11 12.44
CA LYS A 398 -33.60 15.95 11.77
C LYS A 398 -32.56 14.92 11.39
N MET A 399 -31.40 15.34 10.86
CA MET A 399 -30.42 14.43 10.25
C MET A 399 -29.18 14.25 11.09
N LEU A 400 -28.65 15.35 11.64
CA LEU A 400 -27.45 15.36 12.45
C LEU A 400 -27.51 14.41 13.67
N PRO A 401 -28.62 14.26 14.41
CA PRO A 401 -28.70 13.32 15.52
C PRO A 401 -28.50 11.87 15.07
N GLU A 402 -28.96 11.52 13.86
CA GLU A 402 -28.82 10.18 13.30
C GLU A 402 -27.42 9.96 12.73
N LEU A 403 -26.81 11.00 12.15
CA LEU A 403 -25.43 10.96 11.67
C LEU A 403 -24.40 10.90 12.81
N LEU A 404 -24.72 11.41 14.00
CA LEU A 404 -23.84 11.34 15.17
C LEU A 404 -23.75 9.92 15.74
N SER A 405 -24.82 9.12 15.63
CA SER A 405 -24.83 7.73 16.08
C SER A 405 -24.59 6.71 14.97
N GLY A 406 -24.62 7.10 13.69
CA GLY A 406 -24.50 6.18 12.55
C GLY A 406 -23.10 5.62 12.30
N ASN A 407 -23.01 4.42 11.74
CA ASN A 407 -21.73 3.77 11.38
C ASN A 407 -21.29 4.14 9.96
N THR A 408 -19.99 4.25 9.70
CA THR A 408 -19.50 4.54 8.35
C THR A 408 -19.62 3.31 7.44
N SER A 409 -20.29 3.48 6.30
CA SER A 409 -20.45 2.42 5.30
C SER A 409 -19.12 2.13 4.59
N LYS A 410 -18.88 0.85 4.28
CA LYS A 410 -17.67 0.38 3.57
C LYS A 410 -17.57 0.87 2.12
N LYS A 411 -18.60 1.51 1.57
CA LYS A 411 -18.62 2.06 0.21
C LYS A 411 -18.14 3.51 0.20
N ILE A 412 -16.89 3.78 -0.14
CA ILE A 412 -16.37 5.17 -0.25
C ILE A 412 -16.93 5.83 -1.51
N LYS A 413 -17.89 6.75 -1.37
CA LYS A 413 -18.27 7.70 -2.43
C LYS A 413 -17.46 8.98 -2.25
N GLY A 414 -16.30 9.06 -2.91
CA GLY A 414 -15.47 10.27 -2.93
C GLY A 414 -16.09 11.40 -3.76
N ARG A 415 -17.23 11.97 -3.31
CA ARG A 415 -17.75 13.21 -3.88
C ARG A 415 -17.09 14.40 -3.18
N ARG A 416 -16.77 15.44 -3.93
CA ARG A 416 -16.44 16.77 -3.39
C ARG A 416 -17.73 17.59 -3.39
N ILE A 417 -17.93 18.43 -2.38
CA ILE A 417 -19.01 19.42 -2.40
C ILE A 417 -18.84 20.29 -3.66
N GLY A 418 -19.91 20.43 -4.45
CA GLY A 418 -19.88 21.24 -5.67
C GLY A 418 -19.66 22.73 -5.38
N SER A 419 -18.89 23.41 -6.23
CA SER A 419 -18.51 24.82 -6.07
C SER A 419 -19.70 25.78 -5.91
N LYS A 420 -20.81 25.52 -6.60
CA LYS A 420 -22.06 26.31 -6.49
C LYS A 420 -22.71 26.23 -5.09
N LYS A 421 -22.59 25.09 -4.40
CA LYS A 421 -23.17 24.90 -3.06
C LYS A 421 -22.30 25.51 -1.97
N LEU A 422 -20.98 25.42 -2.11
CA LEU A 422 -20.02 26.15 -1.28
C LEU A 422 -20.31 27.66 -1.28
N ALA A 423 -20.61 28.23 -2.45
CA ALA A 423 -21.00 29.63 -2.56
C ALA A 423 -22.32 29.94 -1.80
N LYS A 424 -23.33 29.06 -1.89
CA LYS A 424 -24.60 29.21 -1.18
C LYS A 424 -24.46 29.14 0.35
N ILE A 425 -23.61 28.24 0.86
CA ILE A 425 -23.30 28.14 2.29
C ILE A 425 -22.61 29.42 2.76
N LYS A 426 -21.61 29.90 2.02
CA LYS A 426 -20.85 31.12 2.34
C LYS A 426 -21.71 32.41 2.31
N GLN A 427 -22.77 32.42 1.51
CA GLN A 427 -23.72 33.53 1.40
C GLN A 427 -24.88 33.44 2.40
N SER A 428 -24.95 32.38 3.21
CA SER A 428 -26.00 32.24 4.22
C SER A 428 -25.83 33.30 5.32
N PRO A 429 -26.89 34.04 5.71
CA PRO A 429 -26.81 35.01 6.80
C PRO A 429 -26.31 34.41 8.12
N ARG A 430 -26.69 33.16 8.43
CA ARG A 430 -26.18 32.46 9.63
C ARG A 430 -24.69 32.19 9.58
N TYR A 431 -24.19 31.78 8.40
CA TYR A 431 -22.77 31.50 8.24
C TYR A 431 -21.93 32.77 8.39
N ILE A 432 -22.43 33.90 7.86
CA ILE A 432 -21.79 35.21 8.00
C ILE A 432 -21.78 35.65 9.47
N ASN A 433 -22.94 35.60 10.14
CA ASN A 433 -23.05 35.96 11.57
C ASN A 433 -22.17 35.08 12.46
N LEU A 434 -22.06 33.78 12.17
CA LEU A 434 -21.20 32.86 12.90
C LEU A 434 -19.73 33.27 12.77
N LEU A 435 -19.27 33.62 11.56
CA LEU A 435 -17.89 34.08 11.35
C LEU A 435 -17.60 35.43 12.01
N GLU A 436 -18.59 36.31 12.10
CA GLU A 436 -18.49 37.56 12.86
C GLU A 436 -18.37 37.30 14.36
N GLN A 437 -19.15 36.36 14.92
CA GLN A 437 -19.08 35.99 16.33
C GLN A 437 -17.71 35.45 16.75
N TYR A 438 -16.99 34.78 15.85
CA TYR A 438 -15.65 34.25 16.08
C TYR A 438 -14.54 35.10 15.46
N SER A 439 -14.77 36.40 15.22
CA SER A 439 -13.80 37.32 14.61
C SER A 439 -12.46 37.35 15.34
N ASP A 440 -12.48 37.24 16.66
CA ASP A 440 -11.31 37.37 17.53
C ASP A 440 -10.40 36.13 17.53
N VAL A 441 -10.92 35.01 17.01
CA VAL A 441 -10.23 33.71 16.90
C VAL A 441 -10.21 33.22 15.45
N LYS A 442 -10.33 34.13 14.48
CA LYS A 442 -10.38 33.84 13.03
C LYS A 442 -9.21 33.01 12.51
N ASP A 443 -8.05 33.11 13.16
CA ASP A 443 -6.85 32.31 12.83
C ASP A 443 -6.94 30.85 13.31
N VAL A 444 -7.79 30.57 14.30
CA VAL A 444 -8.02 29.23 14.89
C VAL A 444 -9.31 28.61 14.36
N VAL A 445 -10.41 29.36 14.38
CA VAL A 445 -11.70 29.00 13.77
C VAL A 445 -11.68 29.47 12.31
N THR A 446 -10.92 28.74 11.49
CA THR A 446 -10.83 29.08 10.07
C THR A 446 -12.11 28.68 9.33
N GLU A 447 -12.44 29.45 8.29
CA GLU A 447 -13.46 29.13 7.28
C GLU A 447 -13.36 27.66 6.80
N ASN A 448 -12.15 27.11 6.81
CA ASN A 448 -11.84 25.73 6.45
C ASN A 448 -12.34 24.68 7.46
N LEU A 449 -12.45 24.99 8.76
CA LEU A 449 -12.86 24.04 9.80
C LEU A 449 -14.35 23.68 9.67
N ILE A 450 -15.21 24.70 9.54
CA ILE A 450 -16.65 24.54 9.40
C ILE A 450 -16.96 23.76 8.10
N LEU A 451 -16.33 24.17 6.99
CA LEU A 451 -16.46 23.49 5.71
C LEU A 451 -15.95 22.04 5.75
N LYS A 452 -14.92 21.77 6.56
CA LYS A 452 -14.42 20.40 6.79
C LYS A 452 -15.46 19.56 7.52
N HIS A 453 -16.11 20.08 8.57
CA HIS A 453 -17.17 19.35 9.29
C HIS A 453 -18.36 19.02 8.37
N ILE A 454 -18.84 20.00 7.59
CA ILE A 454 -19.93 19.82 6.62
C ILE A 454 -19.53 18.77 5.57
N SER A 455 -18.31 18.86 5.04
CA SER A 455 -17.78 17.93 4.03
C SER A 455 -17.72 16.49 4.53
N VAL A 456 -17.33 16.27 5.78
CA VAL A 456 -17.26 14.91 6.35
C VAL A 456 -18.65 14.30 6.45
N PHE A 457 -19.64 15.02 6.98
CA PHE A 457 -21.01 14.49 7.10
C PHE A 457 -21.69 14.25 5.75
N ILE A 458 -21.44 15.09 4.75
CA ILE A 458 -22.06 14.94 3.42
C ILE A 458 -21.44 13.79 2.62
N ASN A 459 -20.11 13.67 2.66
CA ASN A 459 -19.39 12.75 1.77
C ASN A 459 -19.17 11.36 2.37
N THR A 460 -19.46 11.18 3.66
CA THR A 460 -19.33 9.89 4.34
C THR A 460 -20.69 9.20 4.37
N PRO A 461 -20.92 8.14 3.57
CA PRO A 461 -22.16 7.38 3.67
C PRO A 461 -22.20 6.67 5.02
N MET A 462 -23.31 6.84 5.74
CA MET A 462 -23.51 6.31 7.08
C MET A 462 -24.76 5.42 7.12
N THR A 463 -24.79 4.46 8.05
CA THR A 463 -25.96 3.61 8.30
C THR A 463 -26.61 3.94 9.63
N TYR A 464 -27.94 3.79 9.73
CA TYR A 464 -28.66 4.10 10.96
C TYR A 464 -28.24 3.18 12.12
N VAL A 465 -28.09 3.80 13.29
CA VAL A 465 -27.97 3.15 14.60
C VAL A 465 -28.78 4.00 15.57
N ASP A 466 -30.02 3.59 15.85
CA ASP A 466 -30.92 4.26 16.81
C ASP A 466 -31.74 3.23 17.58
N HIS A 467 -31.73 3.33 18.91
CA HIS A 467 -32.50 2.43 19.77
C HIS A 467 -34.02 2.60 19.58
N GLU A 468 -34.48 3.80 19.23
CA GLU A 468 -35.90 4.08 18.96
C GLU A 468 -36.36 3.54 17.60
N LYS A 469 -35.43 3.30 16.66
CA LYS A 469 -35.71 2.86 15.28
C LYS A 469 -34.89 1.62 14.93
N LYS A 470 -35.04 0.57 15.72
CA LYS A 470 -34.32 -0.71 15.53
C LYS A 470 -34.52 -1.31 14.14
N GLU A 471 -35.67 -1.06 13.53
CA GLU A 471 -36.04 -1.55 12.19
C GLU A 471 -35.13 -1.01 11.08
N LEU A 472 -34.54 0.18 11.26
CA LEU A 472 -33.67 0.81 10.27
C LEU A 472 -32.19 0.47 10.49
N LEU A 473 -31.87 -0.34 11.51
CA LEU A 473 -30.48 -0.65 11.88
C LEU A 473 -29.71 -1.21 10.68
N GLY A 474 -28.61 -0.53 10.31
CA GLY A 474 -27.77 -0.94 9.18
C GLY A 474 -28.24 -0.44 7.81
N GLU A 475 -29.39 0.21 7.69
CA GLU A 475 -29.83 0.84 6.44
C GLU A 475 -29.08 2.15 6.16
N GLU A 476 -28.81 2.45 4.88
CA GLU A 476 -28.09 3.65 4.45
C GLU A 476 -28.92 4.92 4.69
N ILE A 477 -28.36 5.88 5.44
CA ILE A 477 -28.98 7.18 5.68
C ILE A 477 -28.98 7.96 4.37
N LYS A 478 -30.17 8.30 3.85
CA LYS A 478 -30.30 9.15 2.67
C LYS A 478 -30.00 10.61 3.03
N ILE A 479 -28.75 11.03 2.81
CA ILE A 479 -28.26 12.37 3.17
C ILE A 479 -28.93 13.45 2.31
N ASN A 480 -29.58 14.42 2.97
CA ASN A 480 -29.99 15.69 2.36
C ASN A 480 -28.94 16.76 2.68
N GLU A 481 -28.16 17.13 1.67
CA GLU A 481 -27.01 18.03 1.81
C GLU A 481 -27.39 19.43 2.34
N ASP A 482 -28.55 19.97 1.96
CA ASP A 482 -29.00 21.31 2.40
C ASP A 482 -29.36 21.30 3.91
N ILE A 483 -30.04 20.25 4.37
CA ILE A 483 -30.43 20.09 5.78
C ILE A 483 -29.20 19.88 6.65
N VAL A 484 -28.28 19.00 6.23
CA VAL A 484 -27.04 18.74 6.98
C VAL A 484 -26.16 19.99 7.07
N SER A 485 -26.09 20.79 6.02
CA SER A 485 -25.29 22.03 6.05
C SER A 485 -25.85 23.04 7.06
N ASP A 486 -27.16 23.26 7.10
CA ASP A 486 -27.79 24.16 8.08
C ASP A 486 -27.66 23.62 9.51
N GLU A 487 -27.89 22.32 9.70
CA GLU A 487 -27.78 21.69 11.02
C GLU A 487 -26.35 21.72 11.59
N VAL A 488 -25.32 21.54 10.76
CA VAL A 488 -23.92 21.66 11.24
C VAL A 488 -23.59 23.10 11.65
N ILE A 489 -24.06 24.11 10.92
CA ILE A 489 -23.87 25.52 11.29
C ILE A 489 -24.58 25.80 12.62
N ARG A 490 -25.85 25.38 12.75
CA ARG A 490 -26.62 25.50 13.99
C ARG A 490 -26.00 24.75 15.16
N LEU A 491 -25.30 23.64 14.91
CA LEU A 491 -24.59 22.93 15.98
C LEU A 491 -23.42 23.76 16.50
N ILE A 492 -22.67 24.40 15.61
CA ILE A 492 -21.51 25.21 15.98
C ILE A 492 -21.96 26.48 16.72
N GLU A 493 -23.12 27.05 16.39
CA GLU A 493 -23.75 28.12 17.19
C GLU A 493 -24.08 27.69 18.64
N LEU A 494 -24.14 26.39 18.92
CA LEU A 494 -24.41 25.84 20.25
C LEU A 494 -23.14 25.45 21.02
N PHE A 495 -21.96 25.56 20.40
CA PHE A 495 -20.67 25.40 21.06
C PHE A 495 -20.28 26.70 21.77
#